data_AF-A0A8R1XX31-F1
#
_entry.id   AF-A0A8R1XX31-F1
#
_cell.length_a   1.000
_cell.length_b   1.000
_cell.length_c   1.000
_cell.angle_alpha   90.00
_cell.angle_beta   90.00
_cell.angle_gamma   90.00
#
_symmetry.space_group_name_H-M   'P 1'
#
loop_
_entity.id
_entity.type
_entity.pdbx_description
1 polymer ?
#
loop_
_entity_poly.entity_id
_entity_poly.type
_entity_poly.pdbx_seq_one_letter_code
_entity_poly.pdbx_strand_id
1 'polypeptide(L)'
;LPSLSLNPVMDKRILVVGLSCVDIINYVKSYPIEDSDSRILKQIWTVGGNATNNVIVLNQLNSYSVLFSAIPINCILITSLLAKVGVSSEHCLHRLDGELPTSTVIVNENTGSRTIMHYRGQLQEPNCEEFQLSFPDINIFSWIHFEGRNFENVIMIINYILVSRQNNEKPKISLECEKVRDFETLENAIPLVDVVFVSKDFARKKGFQNKEETVLGIQQEYGTSHAIVICPWAEQGVAARDTANGEMISVDAFVEAGPAIDTLGAGDCFIACCIHFLNEGNNLREVLVKACRITGKKVARRGLLGLDVS
;
A
#
# COMPACT_ATOMS: atom_id res chain seq x y z
N LEU A 1 -2.53 39.72 4.49
CA LEU A 1 -3.52 38.72 4.95
C LEU A 1 -2.80 37.81 5.93
N PRO A 2 -3.25 37.69 7.20
CA PRO A 2 -2.68 36.67 8.06
C PRO A 2 -3.03 35.32 7.45
N SER A 3 -2.02 34.48 7.21
CA SER A 3 -2.24 33.11 6.75
C SER A 3 -3.21 32.45 7.73
N LEU A 4 -4.42 32.15 7.24
CA LEU A 4 -5.34 31.26 7.92
C LEU A 4 -4.53 30.01 8.24
N SER A 5 -4.24 29.78 9.52
CA SER A 5 -3.65 28.53 9.97
C SER A 5 -4.63 27.44 9.59
N LEU A 6 -4.36 26.76 8.47
CA LEU A 6 -5.05 25.55 8.08
C LEU A 6 -4.98 24.62 9.29
N ASN A 7 -6.13 24.08 9.66
CA ASN A 7 -6.29 23.19 10.79
C ASN A 7 -5.21 22.09 10.64
N PRO A 8 -4.29 21.87 11.61
CA PRO A 8 -3.11 21.01 11.41
C PRO A 8 -3.48 19.56 11.02
N VAL A 9 -4.73 19.16 11.29
CA VAL A 9 -5.34 17.91 10.81
C VAL A 9 -5.53 17.89 9.29
N MET A 10 -5.97 18.99 8.66
CA MET A 10 -6.16 19.08 7.20
C MET A 10 -4.83 18.99 6.44
N ASP A 11 -3.76 19.60 6.97
CA ASP A 11 -2.44 19.58 6.32
C ASP A 11 -1.74 18.22 6.33
N LYS A 12 -2.33 17.21 7.00
CA LYS A 12 -1.77 15.88 7.19
C LYS A 12 -2.70 14.72 6.79
N ARG A 13 -3.88 14.97 6.21
CA ARG A 13 -4.77 13.85 5.82
C ARG A 13 -4.19 13.07 4.64
N ILE A 14 -4.23 11.75 4.73
CA ILE A 14 -3.73 10.83 3.71
C ILE A 14 -4.90 9.96 3.24
N LEU A 15 -5.26 10.07 1.97
CA LEU A 15 -6.23 9.16 1.35
C LEU A 15 -5.50 7.95 0.78
N VAL A 16 -6.05 6.76 0.98
CA VAL A 16 -5.56 5.52 0.38
C VAL A 16 -6.70 4.86 -0.39
N VAL A 17 -6.48 4.64 -1.69
CA VAL A 17 -7.45 4.12 -2.64
C VAL A 17 -7.03 2.72 -3.06
N GLY A 18 -7.90 1.71 -2.87
CA GLY A 18 -7.61 0.34 -3.30
C GLY A 18 -8.54 -0.70 -2.68
N LEU A 19 -7.98 -1.86 -2.33
CA LEU A 19 -8.74 -3.04 -1.94
C LEU A 19 -8.98 -3.16 -0.43
N SER A 20 -10.20 -3.58 -0.09
CA SER A 20 -10.53 -4.24 1.18
C SER A 20 -10.88 -5.70 0.92
N CYS A 21 -10.25 -6.62 1.63
CA CYS A 21 -10.63 -8.04 1.64
C CYS A 21 -10.63 -8.60 3.07
N VAL A 22 -11.10 -9.83 3.24
CA VAL A 22 -10.91 -10.60 4.47
C VAL A 22 -9.81 -11.62 4.26
N ASP A 23 -8.79 -11.58 5.12
CA ASP A 23 -7.73 -12.58 5.14
C ASP A 23 -7.97 -13.58 6.26
N ILE A 24 -8.09 -14.85 5.88
CA ILE A 24 -8.15 -16.03 6.75
C ILE A 24 -6.75 -16.62 6.79
N ILE A 25 -5.99 -16.24 7.82
CA ILE A 25 -4.58 -16.60 7.97
C ILE A 25 -4.47 -17.86 8.82
N ASN A 26 -3.89 -18.91 8.24
CA ASN A 26 -3.66 -20.21 8.84
C ASN A 26 -2.17 -20.39 9.11
N TYR A 27 -1.77 -20.33 10.37
CA TYR A 27 -0.39 -20.60 10.79
C TYR A 27 -0.18 -22.10 10.91
N VAL A 28 0.86 -22.62 10.27
CA VAL A 28 1.17 -24.04 10.21
C VAL A 28 2.64 -24.31 10.54
N LYS A 29 2.93 -25.52 11.04
CA LYS A 29 4.32 -25.98 11.24
C LYS A 29 5.00 -26.38 9.92
N SER A 30 4.21 -26.91 8.99
CA SER A 30 4.66 -27.36 7.68
C SER A 30 3.53 -27.14 6.68
N TYR A 31 3.89 -26.99 5.41
CA TYR A 31 2.89 -26.89 4.34
C TYR A 31 2.03 -28.17 4.32
N PRO A 32 0.70 -28.05 4.15
CA PRO A 32 -0.17 -29.22 4.10
C PRO A 32 0.17 -30.10 2.90
N ILE A 33 0.04 -31.41 3.07
CA ILE A 33 0.14 -32.36 1.97
C ILE A 33 -1.19 -32.35 1.22
N GLU A 34 -1.15 -32.36 -0.12
CA GLU A 34 -2.36 -32.48 -0.94
C GLU A 34 -3.14 -33.75 -0.55
N ASP A 35 -4.48 -33.64 -0.53
CA ASP A 35 -5.37 -34.74 -0.12
C ASP A 35 -5.13 -35.25 1.32
N SER A 36 -4.86 -34.33 2.26
CA SER A 36 -4.66 -34.65 3.68
C SER A 36 -5.36 -33.68 4.64
N ASP A 37 -5.64 -34.17 5.85
CA ASP A 37 -6.10 -33.33 6.96
C ASP A 37 -4.90 -32.81 7.76
N SER A 38 -4.76 -31.49 7.83
CA SER A 38 -3.68 -30.83 8.56
C SER A 38 -4.21 -29.95 9.69
N ARG A 39 -3.79 -30.24 10.93
CA ARG A 39 -4.12 -29.38 12.07
C ARG A 39 -3.23 -28.14 12.07
N ILE A 40 -3.85 -26.97 11.96
CA ILE A 40 -3.18 -25.67 12.01
C ILE A 40 -2.83 -25.27 13.45
N LEU A 41 -1.81 -24.44 13.62
CA LEU A 41 -1.36 -23.89 14.92
C LEU A 41 -2.31 -22.81 15.44
N LYS A 42 -2.72 -21.91 14.54
CA LYS A 42 -3.58 -20.77 14.84
C LYS A 42 -4.28 -20.32 13.56
N GLN A 43 -5.53 -19.89 13.69
CA GLN A 43 -6.23 -19.16 12.64
C GLN A 43 -6.48 -17.72 13.08
N ILE A 44 -6.35 -16.78 12.16
CA ILE A 44 -6.70 -15.38 12.37
C ILE A 44 -7.57 -14.93 11.21
N TRP A 45 -8.69 -14.30 11.53
CA TRP A 45 -9.51 -13.57 10.58
C TRP A 45 -9.26 -12.08 10.79
N THR A 46 -8.85 -11.41 9.73
CA THR A 46 -8.56 -9.98 9.74
C THR A 46 -8.93 -9.36 8.40
N VAL A 47 -8.91 -8.04 8.32
CA VAL A 47 -8.98 -7.39 7.01
C VAL A 47 -7.62 -7.43 6.33
N GLY A 48 -7.64 -7.48 5.01
CA GLY A 48 -6.47 -7.40 4.16
C GLY A 48 -6.72 -6.50 2.95
N GLY A 49 -5.83 -6.60 1.97
CA GLY A 49 -5.76 -5.71 0.82
C GLY A 49 -4.74 -4.60 1.06
N ASN A 50 -3.96 -4.27 0.04
CA ASN A 50 -2.79 -3.40 0.19
C ASN A 50 -3.19 -2.04 0.77
N ALA A 51 -4.20 -1.40 0.19
CA ALA A 51 -4.71 -0.12 0.68
C ALA A 51 -5.16 -0.18 2.14
N THR A 52 -5.96 -1.19 2.51
CA THR A 52 -6.41 -1.39 3.90
C THR A 52 -5.23 -1.62 4.85
N ASN A 53 -4.25 -2.43 4.46
CA ASN A 53 -3.04 -2.66 5.23
C ASN A 53 -2.22 -1.37 5.39
N ASN A 54 -2.14 -0.52 4.37
CA ASN A 54 -1.48 0.78 4.50
C ASN A 54 -2.17 1.65 5.55
N VAL A 55 -3.50 1.74 5.52
CA VAL A 55 -4.30 2.54 6.47
C VAL A 55 -4.11 2.04 7.90
N ILE A 56 -4.07 0.72 8.13
CA ILE A 56 -3.78 0.13 9.44
C ILE A 56 -2.42 0.59 9.98
N VAL A 57 -1.39 0.65 9.12
CA VAL A 57 -0.04 1.08 9.51
C VAL A 57 -0.01 2.60 9.72
N LEU A 58 -0.60 3.38 8.81
CA LEU A 58 -0.69 4.83 8.92
C LEU A 58 -1.37 5.27 10.23
N ASN A 59 -2.45 4.61 10.63
CA ASN A 59 -3.15 4.91 11.89
C ASN A 59 -2.28 4.69 13.14
N GLN A 60 -1.26 3.84 13.06
CA GLN A 60 -0.30 3.63 14.16
C GLN A 60 0.85 4.66 14.15
N LEU A 61 1.07 5.34 13.04
CA LEU A 61 2.06 6.41 12.90
C LEU A 61 1.47 7.80 13.19
N ASN A 62 0.27 7.87 13.78
CA ASN A 62 -0.48 9.12 14.01
C ASN A 62 -0.83 9.88 12.71
N SER A 63 -0.93 9.18 11.58
CA SER A 63 -1.46 9.77 10.35
C SER A 63 -2.99 9.82 10.38
N TYR A 64 -3.55 10.92 9.88
CA TYR A 64 -4.99 11.02 9.64
C TYR A 64 -5.34 10.35 8.32
N SER A 65 -5.54 9.03 8.34
CA SER A 65 -5.76 8.26 7.13
C SER A 65 -7.23 8.01 6.82
N VAL A 66 -7.56 7.99 5.53
CA VAL A 66 -8.88 7.67 4.99
C VAL A 66 -8.74 6.51 4.03
N LEU A 67 -9.59 5.49 4.18
CA LEU A 67 -9.68 4.37 3.26
C LEU A 67 -10.81 4.63 2.25
N PHE A 68 -10.50 4.56 0.96
CA PHE A 68 -11.47 4.54 -0.13
C PHE A 68 -11.38 3.20 -0.86
N SER A 69 -12.35 2.32 -0.58
CA SER A 69 -12.42 0.98 -1.15
C SER A 69 -13.87 0.59 -1.37
N ALA A 70 -14.13 -0.40 -2.22
CA ALA A 70 -15.45 -1.00 -2.35
C ALA A 70 -15.61 -2.13 -1.32
N ILE A 71 -16.78 -2.20 -0.68
CA ILE A 71 -17.21 -3.32 0.18
C ILE A 71 -18.65 -3.72 -0.14
N PRO A 72 -19.05 -4.99 0.03
CA PRO A 72 -20.44 -5.37 -0.15
C PRO A 72 -21.35 -4.67 0.86
N ILE A 73 -22.55 -4.25 0.43
CA ILE A 73 -23.57 -3.70 1.31
C ILE A 73 -24.00 -4.76 2.34
N ASN A 74 -24.36 -4.32 3.55
CA ASN A 74 -24.84 -5.18 4.63
C ASN A 74 -23.89 -6.32 5.05
N CYS A 75 -22.61 -6.28 4.66
CA CYS A 75 -21.62 -7.24 5.11
C CYS A 75 -21.05 -6.85 6.48
N ILE A 76 -21.68 -7.32 7.56
CA ILE A 76 -21.25 -7.03 8.94
C ILE A 76 -19.83 -7.54 9.23
N LEU A 77 -19.40 -8.62 8.56
CA LEU A 77 -18.07 -9.20 8.77
C LEU A 77 -16.97 -8.19 8.45
N ILE A 78 -16.96 -7.61 7.24
CA ILE A 78 -15.89 -6.69 6.83
C ILE A 78 -15.93 -5.39 7.65
N THR A 79 -17.11 -4.82 7.90
CA THR A 79 -17.22 -3.58 8.68
C THR A 79 -16.79 -3.78 10.14
N SER A 80 -17.12 -4.92 10.74
CA SER A 80 -16.67 -5.27 12.10
C SER A 80 -15.16 -5.49 12.16
N LEU A 81 -14.58 -6.15 11.15
CA LEU A 81 -13.14 -6.36 11.08
C LEU A 81 -12.37 -5.04 10.84
N LEU A 82 -12.88 -4.14 9.99
CA LEU A 82 -12.32 -2.80 9.79
C LEU A 82 -12.33 -2.01 11.11
N ALA A 83 -13.48 -1.95 11.79
CA ALA A 83 -13.61 -1.26 13.07
C ALA A 83 -12.66 -1.84 14.13
N LYS A 84 -12.49 -3.17 14.18
CA LYS A 84 -11.59 -3.86 15.11
C LYS A 84 -10.12 -3.45 14.92
N VAL A 85 -9.70 -3.12 13.70
CA VAL A 85 -8.33 -2.66 13.40
C VAL A 85 -8.21 -1.12 13.41
N GLY A 86 -9.27 -0.41 13.84
CA GLY A 86 -9.28 1.05 13.90
C GLY A 86 -9.38 1.74 12.54
N VAL A 87 -9.98 1.08 11.55
CA VAL A 87 -10.21 1.65 10.21
C VAL A 87 -11.69 2.00 10.06
N SER A 88 -11.97 3.25 9.70
CA SER A 88 -13.33 3.70 9.39
C SER A 88 -13.75 3.21 8.00
N SER A 89 -14.96 2.66 7.90
CA SER A 89 -15.60 2.31 6.62
C SER A 89 -16.46 3.43 6.06
N GLU A 90 -16.47 4.63 6.66
CA GLU A 90 -17.34 5.76 6.31
C GLU A 90 -17.25 6.17 4.83
N HIS A 91 -16.04 6.16 4.27
CA HIS A 91 -15.79 6.50 2.87
C HIS A 91 -15.72 5.28 1.96
N CYS A 92 -16.00 4.07 2.46
CA CYS A 92 -16.05 2.90 1.59
C CYS A 92 -17.34 2.93 0.74
N LEU A 93 -17.23 2.56 -0.53
CA LEU A 93 -18.37 2.42 -1.42
C LEU A 93 -19.09 1.10 -1.12
N HIS A 94 -20.36 1.20 -0.75
CA HIS A 94 -21.21 0.03 -0.48
C HIS A 94 -21.85 -0.47 -1.77
N ARG A 95 -21.37 -1.61 -2.28
CA ARG A 95 -21.86 -2.23 -3.51
C ARG A 95 -23.08 -3.12 -3.22
N LEU A 96 -24.14 -2.96 -4.01
CA LEU A 96 -25.33 -3.83 -3.94
C LEU A 96 -25.02 -5.25 -4.42
N ASP A 97 -24.18 -5.37 -5.45
CA ASP A 97 -23.79 -6.62 -6.09
C ASP A 97 -22.29 -6.88 -5.91
N GLY A 98 -21.93 -8.17 -5.90
CA GLY A 98 -20.56 -8.65 -5.72
C GLY A 98 -20.33 -9.25 -4.33
N GLU A 99 -19.40 -10.19 -4.28
CA GLU A 99 -19.02 -10.92 -3.08
C GLU A 99 -17.80 -10.29 -2.41
N LEU A 100 -17.68 -10.52 -1.11
CA LEU A 100 -16.55 -10.03 -0.33
C LEU A 100 -15.24 -10.70 -0.83
N PRO A 101 -14.26 -9.92 -1.31
CA PRO A 101 -12.95 -10.48 -1.64
C PRO A 101 -12.37 -11.15 -0.38
N THR A 102 -11.88 -12.37 -0.53
CA THR A 102 -11.40 -13.19 0.59
C THR A 102 -10.11 -13.89 0.21
N SER A 103 -9.10 -13.83 1.06
CA SER A 103 -7.88 -14.61 0.90
C SER A 103 -7.79 -15.69 1.96
N THR A 104 -7.45 -16.92 1.56
CA THR A 104 -6.96 -17.94 2.49
C THR A 104 -5.45 -17.95 2.42
N VAL A 105 -4.80 -17.62 3.53
CA VAL A 105 -3.34 -17.53 3.63
C VAL A 105 -2.82 -18.69 4.45
N ILE A 106 -1.78 -19.37 3.97
CA ILE A 106 -1.03 -20.36 4.74
C ILE A 106 0.32 -19.72 5.08
N VAL A 107 0.63 -19.59 6.36
CA VAL A 107 1.91 -19.07 6.86
C VAL A 107 2.65 -20.21 7.56
N ASN A 108 3.81 -20.60 7.02
CA ASN A 108 4.65 -21.63 7.60
C ASN A 108 5.65 -20.98 8.58
N GLU A 109 5.43 -21.14 9.89
CA GLU A 109 6.23 -20.46 10.91
C GLU A 109 7.67 -20.96 11.00
N ASN A 110 7.95 -22.17 10.51
CA ASN A 110 9.32 -22.72 10.53
C ASN A 110 10.20 -22.13 9.42
N THR A 111 9.59 -21.61 8.35
CA THR A 111 10.33 -21.10 7.18
C THR A 111 10.03 -19.63 6.88
N GLY A 112 8.99 -19.05 7.49
CA GLY A 112 8.47 -17.72 7.18
C GLY A 112 7.76 -17.62 5.82
N SER A 113 7.62 -18.73 5.09
CA SER A 113 6.99 -18.74 3.77
C SER A 113 5.48 -18.53 3.86
N ARG A 114 4.90 -17.91 2.84
CA ARG A 114 3.45 -17.73 2.72
C ARG A 114 2.91 -18.19 1.36
N THR A 115 1.74 -18.78 1.37
CA THR A 115 0.96 -19.08 0.17
C THR A 115 -0.41 -18.43 0.30
N ILE A 116 -0.84 -17.69 -0.72
CA ILE A 116 -2.09 -16.92 -0.71
C ILE A 116 -3.00 -17.45 -1.81
N MET A 117 -4.16 -17.95 -1.42
CA MET A 117 -5.27 -18.28 -2.32
C MET A 117 -6.29 -17.15 -2.23
N HIS A 118 -6.38 -16.33 -3.27
CA HIS A 118 -7.21 -15.12 -3.24
C HIS A 118 -8.44 -15.24 -4.14
N TYR A 119 -9.61 -15.03 -3.55
CA TYR A 119 -10.89 -14.91 -4.24
C TYR A 119 -11.28 -13.44 -4.35
N ARG A 120 -11.50 -12.94 -5.58
CA ARG A 120 -11.78 -11.52 -5.84
C ARG A 120 -13.24 -11.12 -5.63
N GLY A 121 -14.18 -12.06 -5.60
CA GLY A 121 -15.60 -11.79 -5.37
C GLY A 121 -16.35 -10.98 -6.43
N GLN A 122 -15.71 -10.59 -7.55
CA GLN A 122 -16.33 -9.76 -8.61
C GLN A 122 -16.91 -8.42 -8.12
N LEU A 123 -16.37 -7.87 -7.04
CA LEU A 123 -16.78 -6.56 -6.53
C LEU A 123 -16.27 -5.46 -7.46
N GLN A 124 -17.17 -4.57 -7.90
CA GLN A 124 -16.78 -3.46 -8.77
C GLN A 124 -15.91 -2.46 -8.01
N GLU A 125 -14.69 -2.24 -8.51
CA GLU A 125 -13.75 -1.24 -8.00
C GLU A 125 -14.34 0.18 -8.12
N PRO A 126 -13.92 1.15 -7.28
CA PRO A 126 -14.36 2.55 -7.39
C PRO A 126 -14.07 3.14 -8.78
N ASN A 127 -14.99 3.97 -9.27
CA ASN A 127 -14.82 4.74 -10.50
C ASN A 127 -14.53 6.23 -10.23
N CYS A 128 -14.21 6.99 -11.28
CA CYS A 128 -13.86 8.42 -11.15
C CYS A 128 -15.04 9.30 -10.69
N GLU A 129 -16.26 9.01 -11.13
CA GLU A 129 -17.44 9.79 -10.73
C GLU A 129 -17.74 9.61 -9.23
N GLU A 130 -17.66 8.38 -8.74
CA GLU A 130 -17.83 8.05 -7.33
C GLU A 130 -16.75 8.69 -6.45
N PHE A 131 -15.50 8.74 -6.95
CA PHE A 131 -14.42 9.45 -6.29
C PHE A 131 -14.73 10.95 -6.17
N GLN A 132 -15.18 11.59 -7.25
CA GLN A 132 -15.52 13.02 -7.27
C GLN A 132 -16.68 13.35 -6.32
N LEU A 133 -17.71 12.50 -6.29
CA LEU A 133 -18.84 12.65 -5.37
C LEU A 133 -18.43 12.49 -3.91
N SER A 134 -17.52 11.55 -3.63
CA SER A 134 -17.02 11.30 -2.26
C SER A 134 -16.07 12.40 -1.78
N PHE A 135 -15.30 12.99 -2.70
CA PHE A 135 -14.26 13.98 -2.41
C PHE A 135 -14.36 15.19 -3.36
N PRO A 136 -15.37 16.05 -3.19
CA PRO A 136 -15.57 17.22 -4.05
C PRO A 136 -14.48 18.28 -3.86
N ASP A 137 -13.81 18.32 -2.71
CA ASP A 137 -12.63 19.13 -2.46
C ASP A 137 -11.44 18.23 -2.11
N ILE A 138 -10.52 18.07 -3.07
CA ILE A 138 -9.30 17.26 -2.88
C ILE A 138 -8.25 17.96 -2.01
N ASN A 139 -8.37 19.28 -1.79
CA ASN A 139 -7.38 20.05 -1.02
C ASN A 139 -7.42 19.74 0.47
N ILE A 140 -8.43 18.99 0.93
CA ILE A 140 -8.47 18.46 2.30
C ILE A 140 -7.40 17.39 2.55
N PHE A 141 -6.80 16.86 1.49
CA PHE A 141 -5.74 15.85 1.55
C PHE A 141 -4.37 16.48 1.32
N SER A 142 -3.40 16.00 2.10
CA SER A 142 -1.98 16.25 1.89
C SER A 142 -1.34 15.23 0.95
N TRP A 143 -1.93 14.03 0.89
CA TRP A 143 -1.43 12.90 0.12
C TRP A 143 -2.57 12.00 -0.33
N ILE A 144 -2.48 11.46 -1.55
CA ILE A 144 -3.38 10.43 -2.08
C ILE A 144 -2.53 9.28 -2.63
N HIS A 145 -2.73 8.07 -2.11
CA HIS A 145 -2.07 6.84 -2.53
C HIS A 145 -3.03 5.93 -3.28
N PHE A 146 -2.56 5.36 -4.39
CA PHE A 146 -3.31 4.43 -5.22
C PHE A 146 -2.64 3.05 -5.27
N GLU A 147 -3.38 2.01 -4.91
CA GLU A 147 -3.06 0.64 -5.29
C GLU A 147 -3.28 0.46 -6.80
N GLY A 148 -2.27 -0.05 -7.53
CA GLY A 148 -2.33 -0.25 -8.98
C GLY A 148 -3.28 -1.36 -9.42
N ARG A 149 -4.56 -1.03 -9.64
CA ARG A 149 -5.63 -2.00 -9.97
C ARG A 149 -6.46 -1.64 -11.21
N ASN A 150 -7.54 -0.90 -11.03
CA ASN A 150 -8.49 -0.46 -12.07
C ASN A 150 -7.90 0.75 -12.81
N PHE A 151 -6.89 0.47 -13.62
CA PHE A 151 -6.01 1.46 -14.26
C PHE A 151 -6.76 2.58 -15.00
N GLU A 152 -7.84 2.29 -15.74
CA GLU A 152 -8.57 3.35 -16.47
C GLU A 152 -9.13 4.39 -15.50
N ASN A 153 -9.78 3.92 -14.44
CA ASN A 153 -10.33 4.79 -13.42
C ASN A 153 -9.25 5.44 -12.57
N VAL A 154 -8.17 4.73 -12.22
CA VAL A 154 -7.03 5.32 -11.50
C VAL A 154 -6.43 6.47 -12.29
N ILE A 155 -6.22 6.31 -13.60
CA ILE A 155 -5.73 7.38 -14.48
C ILE A 155 -6.72 8.54 -14.55
N MET A 156 -8.02 8.27 -14.70
CA MET A 156 -9.04 9.32 -14.71
C MET A 156 -9.05 10.11 -13.39
N ILE A 157 -8.95 9.42 -12.25
CA ILE A 157 -8.90 10.04 -10.92
C ILE A 157 -7.62 10.87 -10.76
N ILE A 158 -6.45 10.34 -11.14
CA ILE A 158 -5.19 11.08 -11.07
C ILE A 158 -5.28 12.36 -11.92
N ASN A 159 -5.80 12.28 -13.15
CA ASN A 159 -5.99 13.45 -14.00
C ASN A 159 -6.97 14.46 -13.38
N TYR A 160 -8.06 14.00 -12.77
CA TYR A 160 -8.96 14.87 -12.02
C TYR A 160 -8.24 15.59 -10.88
N ILE A 161 -7.41 14.89 -10.10
CA ILE A 161 -6.63 15.48 -9.01
C ILE A 161 -5.63 16.51 -9.56
N LEU A 162 -4.90 16.19 -10.64
CA LEU A 162 -3.94 17.08 -11.27
C LEU A 162 -4.60 18.40 -11.75
N VAL A 163 -5.77 18.29 -12.40
CA VAL A 163 -6.55 19.47 -12.81
C VAL A 163 -7.06 20.25 -11.60
N SER A 164 -7.56 19.55 -10.57
CA SER A 164 -8.17 20.18 -9.39
C SER A 164 -7.14 20.89 -8.51
N ARG A 165 -5.92 20.33 -8.37
CA ARG A 165 -4.85 20.95 -7.59
C ARG A 165 -4.17 22.11 -8.32
N GLN A 166 -4.36 22.24 -9.64
CA GLN A 166 -3.70 23.26 -10.47
C GLN A 166 -2.18 23.25 -10.28
N ASN A 167 -1.59 24.36 -9.84
CA ASN A 167 -0.16 24.49 -9.55
C ASN A 167 0.19 24.22 -8.07
N ASN A 168 -0.79 23.83 -7.24
CA ASN A 168 -0.51 23.48 -5.85
C ASN A 168 0.27 22.16 -5.78
N GLU A 169 1.23 22.09 -4.87
CA GLU A 169 2.02 20.87 -4.63
C GLU A 169 1.23 19.76 -3.93
N LYS A 170 0.09 20.10 -3.32
CA LYS A 170 -0.76 19.17 -2.55
C LYS A 170 -2.12 18.96 -3.22
N PRO A 171 -2.71 17.74 -3.09
CA PRO A 171 -2.12 16.56 -2.47
C PRO A 171 -0.98 15.99 -3.31
N LYS A 172 0.06 15.44 -2.65
CA LYS A 172 1.03 14.57 -3.34
C LYS A 172 0.34 13.28 -3.77
N ILE A 173 0.69 12.78 -4.94
CA ILE A 173 0.10 11.58 -5.53
C ILE A 173 1.15 10.47 -5.53
N SER A 174 0.77 9.29 -5.08
CA SER A 174 1.64 8.11 -5.15
C SER A 174 0.93 6.89 -5.70
N LEU A 175 1.68 6.05 -6.39
CA LEU A 175 1.18 4.83 -7.04
C LEU A 175 1.98 3.61 -6.59
N GLU A 176 1.30 2.53 -6.24
CA GLU A 176 1.90 1.21 -6.05
C GLU A 176 1.78 0.37 -7.33
N CYS A 177 2.92 0.01 -7.92
CA CYS A 177 3.06 -0.97 -9.00
C CYS A 177 3.44 -2.34 -8.41
N GLU A 178 2.44 -3.11 -7.98
CA GLU A 178 2.65 -4.41 -7.30
C GLU A 178 2.73 -5.61 -8.25
N LYS A 179 1.83 -5.69 -9.23
CA LYS A 179 1.75 -6.79 -10.19
C LYS A 179 1.65 -6.26 -11.62
N VAL A 180 2.42 -6.85 -12.52
CA VAL A 180 2.18 -6.66 -13.96
C VAL A 180 0.88 -7.37 -14.32
N ARG A 181 0.02 -6.69 -15.05
CA ARG A 181 -1.20 -7.25 -15.63
C ARG A 181 -0.95 -7.53 -17.11
N ASP A 182 -1.83 -8.31 -17.74
CA ASP A 182 -1.70 -8.66 -19.15
C ASP A 182 -1.93 -7.45 -20.10
N PHE A 183 -2.19 -6.26 -19.54
CA PHE A 183 -2.38 -4.99 -20.22
C PHE A 183 -1.43 -3.94 -19.61
N GLU A 184 -0.74 -3.16 -20.44
CA GLU A 184 0.28 -2.16 -20.06
C GLU A 184 -0.29 -0.82 -19.58
N THR A 185 -1.55 -0.82 -19.17
CA THR A 185 -2.28 0.42 -18.96
C THR A 185 -1.99 1.06 -17.61
N LEU A 186 -1.54 0.30 -16.60
CA LEU A 186 -1.16 0.86 -15.29
C LEU A 186 0.08 1.75 -15.43
N GLU A 187 1.00 1.37 -16.31
CA GLU A 187 2.25 2.04 -16.59
C GLU A 187 2.05 3.47 -17.09
N ASN A 188 0.92 3.75 -17.75
CA ASN A 188 0.55 5.10 -18.17
C ASN A 188 0.27 6.05 -17.00
N ALA A 189 0.02 5.54 -15.79
CA ALA A 189 -0.12 6.35 -14.59
C ALA A 189 1.23 6.71 -13.94
N ILE A 190 2.29 5.94 -14.20
CA ILE A 190 3.63 6.16 -13.63
C ILE A 190 4.15 7.59 -13.86
N PRO A 191 4.09 8.18 -15.07
CA PRO A 191 4.56 9.56 -15.29
C PRO A 191 3.68 10.64 -14.65
N LEU A 192 2.49 10.30 -14.14
CA LEU A 192 1.50 11.27 -13.65
C LEU A 192 1.60 11.53 -12.14
N VAL A 193 2.40 10.75 -11.41
CA VAL A 193 2.45 10.77 -9.94
C VAL A 193 3.77 11.30 -9.42
N ASP A 194 3.76 11.78 -8.18
CA ASP A 194 4.93 12.37 -7.52
C ASP A 194 5.83 11.29 -6.87
N VAL A 195 5.27 10.13 -6.51
CA VAL A 195 6.01 8.99 -5.94
C VAL A 195 5.53 7.66 -6.51
N VAL A 196 6.45 6.80 -6.95
CA VAL A 196 6.14 5.47 -7.50
C VAL A 196 6.80 4.41 -6.62
N PHE A 197 5.99 3.50 -6.08
CA PHE A 197 6.46 2.30 -5.39
C PHE A 197 6.43 1.12 -6.35
N VAL A 198 7.58 0.48 -6.57
CA VAL A 198 7.71 -0.62 -7.53
C VAL A 198 8.08 -1.89 -6.79
N SER A 199 7.21 -2.89 -6.83
CA SER A 199 7.48 -4.16 -6.16
C SER A 199 8.56 -4.96 -6.89
N LYS A 200 9.22 -5.86 -6.14
CA LYS A 200 10.14 -6.87 -6.69
C LYS A 200 9.50 -7.73 -7.78
N ASP A 201 8.22 -8.06 -7.65
CA ASP A 201 7.53 -8.92 -8.63
C ASP A 201 7.20 -8.17 -9.91
N PHE A 202 6.76 -6.91 -9.80
CA PHE A 202 6.57 -6.04 -10.95
C PHE A 202 7.89 -5.83 -11.71
N ALA A 203 8.95 -5.49 -10.97
CA ALA A 203 10.28 -5.27 -11.51
C ALA A 203 10.83 -6.47 -12.27
N ARG A 204 10.75 -7.68 -11.68
CA ARG A 204 11.20 -8.92 -12.32
C ARG A 204 10.45 -9.22 -13.60
N LYS A 205 9.14 -8.95 -13.62
CA LYS A 205 8.31 -9.18 -14.79
C LYS A 205 8.62 -8.19 -15.92
N LYS A 206 9.14 -7.00 -15.59
CA LYS A 206 9.72 -6.03 -16.54
C LYS A 206 11.16 -6.34 -16.95
N GLY A 207 11.78 -7.37 -16.36
CA GLY A 207 13.12 -7.84 -16.74
C GLY A 207 14.26 -7.32 -15.86
N PHE A 208 13.98 -6.46 -14.87
CA PHE A 208 15.01 -5.95 -13.95
C PHE A 208 15.44 -7.00 -12.93
N GLN A 209 16.73 -7.02 -12.58
CA GLN A 209 17.32 -8.07 -11.74
C GLN A 209 17.53 -7.63 -10.28
N ASN A 210 17.59 -6.33 -10.02
CA ASN A 210 17.79 -5.76 -8.69
C ASN A 210 17.07 -4.42 -8.51
N LYS A 211 17.04 -3.93 -7.27
CA LYS A 211 16.33 -2.71 -6.87
C LYS A 211 16.91 -1.44 -7.49
N GLU A 212 18.22 -1.31 -7.61
CA GLU A 212 18.87 -0.14 -8.22
C GLU A 212 18.59 -0.06 -9.73
N GLU A 213 18.74 -1.19 -10.44
CA GLU A 213 18.42 -1.30 -11.87
C GLU A 213 16.96 -0.98 -12.13
N THR A 214 16.06 -1.47 -11.27
CA THR A 214 14.62 -1.17 -11.37
C THR A 214 14.36 0.32 -11.26
N VAL A 215 14.94 0.99 -10.26
CA VAL A 215 14.75 2.44 -10.06
C VAL A 215 15.20 3.22 -11.30
N LEU A 216 16.36 2.88 -11.87
CA LEU A 216 16.86 3.54 -13.09
C LEU A 216 16.01 3.20 -14.32
N GLY A 217 15.64 1.95 -14.48
CA GLY A 217 14.87 1.46 -15.63
C GLY A 217 13.48 2.07 -15.69
N ILE A 218 12.76 2.12 -14.56
CA ILE A 218 11.45 2.76 -14.47
C ILE A 218 11.53 4.26 -14.80
N GLN A 219 12.59 4.95 -14.35
CA GLN A 219 12.80 6.36 -14.70
C GLN A 219 13.04 6.56 -16.20
N GLN A 220 13.85 5.69 -16.80
CA GLN A 220 14.20 5.78 -18.21
C GLN A 220 13.04 5.41 -19.13
N GLU A 221 12.30 4.35 -18.80
CA GLU A 221 11.25 3.78 -19.65
C GLU A 221 9.97 4.61 -19.62
N TYR A 222 9.60 5.14 -18.44
CA TYR A 222 8.32 5.85 -18.25
C TYR A 222 8.48 7.36 -18.07
N GLY A 223 9.70 7.90 -18.16
CA GLY A 223 9.93 9.35 -18.21
C GLY A 223 9.56 10.12 -16.94
N THR A 224 9.76 9.52 -15.76
CA THR A 224 9.37 10.08 -14.45
C THR A 224 10.28 11.21 -13.95
N SER A 225 10.50 12.23 -14.78
CA SER A 225 11.50 13.29 -14.58
C SER A 225 11.36 14.11 -13.29
N HIS A 226 10.22 14.01 -12.60
CA HIS A 226 9.92 14.76 -11.38
C HIS A 226 9.38 13.86 -10.25
N ALA A 227 9.44 12.53 -10.39
CA ALA A 227 8.96 11.61 -9.38
C ALA A 227 10.10 11.01 -8.54
N ILE A 228 9.75 10.62 -7.31
CA ILE A 228 10.58 9.72 -6.50
C ILE A 228 10.20 8.29 -6.86
N VAL A 229 11.16 7.48 -7.31
CA VAL A 229 10.95 6.04 -7.54
C VAL A 229 11.55 5.27 -6.37
N ILE A 230 10.77 4.39 -5.74
CA ILE A 230 11.15 3.59 -4.56
C ILE A 230 10.89 2.12 -4.86
N CYS A 231 11.92 1.28 -4.74
CA CYS A 231 11.84 -0.15 -5.03
C CYS A 231 12.35 -0.98 -3.83
N PRO A 232 11.45 -1.46 -2.95
CA PRO A 232 11.79 -2.45 -1.93
C PRO A 232 12.04 -3.83 -2.55
N TRP A 233 13.01 -4.56 -2.00
CA TRP A 233 13.49 -5.86 -2.51
C TRP A 233 13.63 -6.91 -1.41
N ALA A 234 12.65 -6.92 -0.50
CA ALA A 234 12.58 -7.84 0.63
C ALA A 234 13.86 -7.79 1.49
N GLU A 235 14.54 -8.92 1.69
CA GLU A 235 15.74 -9.06 2.52
C GLU A 235 16.93 -8.19 2.07
N GLN A 236 16.93 -7.73 0.81
CA GLN A 236 17.97 -6.84 0.28
C GLN A 236 17.70 -5.36 0.58
N GLY A 237 16.61 -5.03 1.26
CA GLY A 237 16.26 -3.65 1.63
C GLY A 237 15.57 -2.90 0.50
N VAL A 238 15.96 -1.65 0.27
CA VAL A 238 15.30 -0.75 -0.70
C VAL A 238 16.33 0.09 -1.45
N ALA A 239 16.02 0.42 -2.70
CA ALA A 239 16.67 1.51 -3.42
C ALA A 239 15.62 2.56 -3.79
N ALA A 240 16.03 3.82 -3.81
CA ALA A 240 15.19 4.90 -4.27
C ALA A 240 16.01 6.01 -4.92
N ARG A 241 15.35 6.80 -5.76
CA ARG A 241 15.94 7.98 -6.37
C ARG A 241 14.88 9.04 -6.58
N ASP A 242 15.17 10.23 -6.06
CA ASP A 242 14.46 11.44 -6.44
C ASP A 242 15.05 11.94 -7.76
N THR A 243 14.26 11.93 -8.83
CA THR A 243 14.73 12.34 -10.17
C THR A 243 15.20 13.78 -10.23
N ALA A 244 14.66 14.67 -9.39
CA ALA A 244 15.09 16.07 -9.36
C ALA A 244 16.54 16.21 -8.85
N ASN A 245 16.94 15.34 -7.91
CA ASN A 245 18.28 15.37 -7.29
C ASN A 245 19.27 14.42 -7.97
N GLY A 246 18.77 13.37 -8.63
CA GLY A 246 19.57 12.43 -9.39
C GLY A 246 20.43 11.46 -8.57
N GLU A 247 20.43 11.51 -7.24
CA GLU A 247 21.19 10.60 -6.38
C GLU A 247 20.43 9.29 -6.10
N MET A 248 21.09 8.15 -6.35
CA MET A 248 20.60 6.83 -5.95
C MET A 248 20.88 6.59 -4.46
N ILE A 249 19.85 6.28 -3.69
CA ILE A 249 19.95 5.92 -2.28
C ILE A 249 19.61 4.45 -2.13
N SER A 250 20.55 3.66 -1.61
CA SER A 250 20.32 2.26 -1.23
C SER A 250 20.44 2.12 0.29
N VAL A 251 19.49 1.38 0.86
CA VAL A 251 19.42 1.06 2.29
C VAL A 251 19.17 -0.45 2.43
N ASP A 252 19.93 -1.10 3.29
CA ASP A 252 19.75 -2.53 3.60
C ASP A 252 18.50 -2.77 4.44
N ALA A 253 17.94 -3.97 4.35
CA ALA A 253 16.82 -4.34 5.22
C ALA A 253 17.29 -4.34 6.69
N PHE A 254 16.43 -3.85 7.58
CA PHE A 254 16.67 -4.03 9.00
C PHE A 254 16.28 -5.46 9.40
N VAL A 255 17.21 -6.19 10.00
CA VAL A 255 16.98 -7.54 10.49
C VAL A 255 16.82 -7.47 12.01
N GLU A 256 15.58 -7.62 12.48
CA GLU A 256 15.30 -7.73 13.91
C GLU A 256 15.84 -9.05 14.46
N ALA A 257 16.19 -9.08 15.75
CA ALA A 257 16.68 -10.30 16.38
C ALA A 257 15.58 -11.38 16.40
N GLY A 258 15.86 -12.53 15.78
CA GLY A 258 14.98 -13.70 15.76
C GLY A 258 14.55 -14.13 14.35
N PRO A 259 13.69 -15.17 14.25
CA PRO A 259 13.20 -15.64 12.96
C PRO A 259 12.15 -14.69 12.38
N ALA A 260 12.08 -14.61 11.05
CA ALA A 260 10.94 -14.01 10.37
C ALA A 260 9.70 -14.92 10.58
N ILE A 261 8.70 -14.40 11.29
CA ILE A 261 7.48 -15.15 11.66
C ILE A 261 6.39 -14.95 10.61
N ASP A 262 6.18 -13.71 10.18
CA ASP A 262 5.07 -13.35 9.30
C ASP A 262 5.47 -12.20 8.36
N THR A 263 5.64 -12.53 7.08
CA THR A 263 5.96 -11.56 6.03
C THR A 263 4.74 -10.93 5.37
N LEU A 264 3.51 -11.35 5.72
CA LEU A 264 2.26 -10.85 5.13
C LEU A 264 2.04 -9.36 5.42
N GLY A 265 1.91 -8.54 4.38
CA GLY A 265 1.76 -7.09 4.53
C GLY A 265 3.05 -6.34 4.88
N ALA A 266 4.23 -6.97 4.74
CA ALA A 266 5.50 -6.26 4.93
C ALA A 266 5.71 -5.14 3.89
N GLY A 267 5.34 -5.38 2.63
CA GLY A 267 5.36 -4.34 1.59
C GLY A 267 4.43 -3.18 1.93
N ASP A 268 3.20 -3.49 2.34
CA ASP A 268 2.20 -2.49 2.73
C ASP A 268 2.66 -1.64 3.93
N CYS A 269 3.30 -2.28 4.91
CA CYS A 269 3.91 -1.60 6.05
C CYS A 269 5.02 -0.65 5.61
N PHE A 270 5.92 -1.10 4.72
CA PHE A 270 6.99 -0.28 4.18
C PHE A 270 6.47 0.94 3.43
N ILE A 271 5.49 0.75 2.53
CA ILE A 271 4.88 1.82 1.73
C ILE A 271 4.20 2.84 2.65
N ALA A 272 3.40 2.40 3.62
CA ALA A 272 2.74 3.28 4.57
C ALA A 272 3.73 4.11 5.40
N CYS A 273 4.84 3.50 5.86
CA CYS A 273 5.90 4.23 6.56
C CYS A 273 6.54 5.27 5.64
N CYS A 274 6.82 4.92 4.39
CA CYS A 274 7.39 5.87 3.42
C CYS A 274 6.47 7.07 3.20
N ILE A 275 5.19 6.82 2.94
CA ILE A 275 4.17 7.85 2.75
C ILE A 275 4.11 8.77 3.98
N HIS A 276 4.03 8.20 5.19
CA HIS A 276 3.98 8.97 6.43
C HIS A 276 5.19 9.90 6.57
N PHE A 277 6.41 9.37 6.53
CA PHE A 277 7.61 10.17 6.78
C PHE A 277 7.89 11.20 5.65
N LEU A 278 7.57 10.87 4.40
CA LEU A 278 7.63 11.83 3.30
C LEU A 278 6.61 12.96 3.51
N ASN A 279 5.39 12.64 3.95
CA ASN A 279 4.36 13.64 4.23
C ASN A 279 4.72 14.54 5.43
N GLU A 280 5.52 14.03 6.37
CA GLU A 280 6.10 14.82 7.45
C GLU A 280 7.32 15.68 7.05
N GLY A 281 7.80 15.56 5.80
CA GLY A 281 8.93 16.34 5.29
C GLY A 281 10.30 15.79 5.65
N ASN A 282 10.39 14.51 6.01
CA ASN A 282 11.68 13.85 6.23
C ASN A 282 12.43 13.72 4.89
N ASN A 283 13.76 13.77 4.91
CA ASN A 283 14.56 13.53 3.71
C ASN A 283 14.48 12.05 3.29
N LEU A 284 14.73 11.78 2.00
CA LEU A 284 14.53 10.44 1.43
C LEU A 284 15.35 9.35 2.14
N ARG A 285 16.61 9.59 2.51
CA ARG A 285 17.41 8.58 3.22
C ARG A 285 16.81 8.24 4.59
N GLU A 286 16.38 9.25 5.34
CA GLU A 286 15.74 9.06 6.65
C GLU A 286 14.43 8.28 6.54
N VAL A 287 13.60 8.61 5.53
CA VAL A 287 12.36 7.89 5.21
C VAL A 287 12.64 6.39 5.03
N LEU A 288 13.61 6.05 4.18
CA LEU A 288 13.93 4.66 3.86
C LEU A 288 14.46 3.90 5.09
N VAL A 289 15.34 4.52 5.88
CA VAL A 289 15.88 3.90 7.11
C VAL A 289 14.77 3.62 8.11
N LYS A 290 13.89 4.59 8.38
CA LYS A 290 12.77 4.40 9.31
C LYS A 290 11.79 3.35 8.79
N ALA A 291 11.40 3.40 7.52
CA ALA A 291 10.50 2.43 6.92
C ALA A 291 11.07 1.00 6.94
N CYS A 292 12.36 0.82 6.60
CA CYS A 292 13.04 -0.47 6.70
C CYS A 292 13.08 -0.99 8.13
N ARG A 293 13.37 -0.13 9.13
CA ARG A 293 13.41 -0.51 10.55
C ARG A 293 12.06 -1.00 11.06
N ILE A 294 10.99 -0.23 10.84
CA ILE A 294 9.63 -0.60 11.28
C ILE A 294 9.18 -1.89 10.57
N THR A 295 9.45 -2.02 9.27
CA THR A 295 9.11 -3.22 8.50
C THR A 295 9.91 -4.44 8.96
N GLY A 296 11.19 -4.28 9.26
CA GLY A 296 12.06 -5.33 9.79
C GLY A 296 11.58 -5.86 11.16
N LYS A 297 11.13 -4.96 12.03
CA LYS A 297 10.45 -5.32 13.29
C LYS A 297 9.12 -6.04 13.05
N LYS A 298 8.35 -5.57 12.06
CA LYS A 298 7.06 -6.15 11.68
C LYS A 298 7.20 -7.62 11.26
N VAL A 299 8.24 -7.98 10.50
CA VAL A 299 8.37 -9.37 10.00
C VAL A 299 8.68 -10.39 11.10
N ALA A 300 9.22 -9.94 12.24
CA ALA A 300 9.50 -10.77 13.41
C ALA A 300 8.27 -11.05 14.29
N ARG A 301 7.06 -10.65 13.86
CA ARG A 301 5.82 -10.83 14.61
C ARG A 301 4.63 -11.03 13.69
N ARG A 302 3.54 -11.58 14.24
CA ARG A 302 2.28 -11.83 13.52
C ARG A 302 1.47 -10.54 13.31
N GLY A 303 0.94 -10.36 12.11
CA GLY A 303 -0.03 -9.30 11.77
C GLY A 303 0.58 -7.89 11.72
N LEU A 304 -0.31 -6.90 11.49
CA LEU A 304 0.06 -5.49 11.31
C LEU A 304 -0.29 -4.58 12.48
N LEU A 305 -0.87 -5.10 13.56
CA LEU A 305 -1.23 -4.29 14.74
C LEU A 305 -0.14 -4.30 15.81
N GLY A 306 -0.06 -3.18 16.53
CA GLY A 306 0.86 -2.95 17.63
C GLY A 306 2.32 -2.86 17.19
N LEU A 307 2.57 -2.29 16.00
CA LEU A 307 3.92 -2.13 15.44
C LEU A 307 4.81 -1.35 16.41
N ASP A 308 6.08 -1.76 16.48
CA ASP A 308 7.10 -0.96 17.15
C ASP A 308 7.58 0.12 16.16
N VAL A 309 7.03 1.33 16.33
CA VAL A 309 7.28 2.50 15.50
C VAL A 309 8.46 3.35 15.99
N SER A 310 9.25 2.84 16.94
CA SER A 310 10.45 3.49 17.49
C SER A 310 11.77 3.15 16.78
#